data_AF-A0A949PJX3-F1
#
_entry.id   AF-A0A949PJX3-F1
#
_cell.length_a   1.000
_cell.length_b   1.000
_cell.length_c   1.000
_cell.angle_alpha   90.00
_cell.angle_beta   90.00
_cell.angle_gamma   90.00
#
_symmetry.space_group_name_H-M   'P 1'
#
loop_
_entity.id
_entity.type
_entity.pdbx_description
1 polymer ?
#
loop_
_entity_poly.entity_id
_entity_poly.type
_entity_poly.pdbx_seq_one_letter_code
_entity_poly.pdbx_strand_id
1 'polypeptide(L)'
;MKRTLMAMLVGVVISLPALAEDDLKTKAENQLKKVLGPTAEVTEIISLGKNQVFEVMLLDGGLMHMTPDMNFIIHQNTLYEITDSGLQNISDMRMSVRRAQEMASIPDSDTVVFKAKGEEKAVINVFTDIDCGYCQKLHREVEGINEYGITV
;
A
#
# COMPACT_ATOMS: atom_id res chain seq x y z
N MET A 1 53.88 18.69 -36.89
CA MET A 1 52.93 17.67 -37.40
C MET A 1 52.22 17.06 -36.19
N LYS A 2 51.17 17.70 -35.68
CA LYS A 2 49.76 17.23 -35.73
C LYS A 2 49.59 15.73 -35.47
N ARG A 3 49.03 15.38 -34.29
CA ARG A 3 48.11 14.26 -34.03
C ARG A 3 47.78 14.20 -32.53
N THR A 4 46.74 14.90 -32.08
CA THR A 4 45.31 14.52 -31.96
C THR A 4 44.98 14.06 -30.54
N LEU A 5 44.25 14.92 -29.83
CA LEU A 5 43.57 14.65 -28.57
C LEU A 5 42.58 13.48 -28.73
N MET A 6 42.60 12.55 -27.80
CA MET A 6 41.60 11.50 -27.66
C MET A 6 40.63 11.93 -26.55
N ALA A 7 39.50 12.50 -26.96
CA ALA A 7 38.40 12.86 -26.07
C ALA A 7 37.64 11.59 -25.67
N MET A 8 37.59 11.32 -24.37
CA MET A 8 36.85 10.20 -23.77
C MET A 8 35.40 10.65 -23.57
N LEU A 9 34.51 10.27 -24.50
CA LEU A 9 33.07 10.44 -24.38
C LEU A 9 32.54 9.44 -23.33
N VAL A 10 32.30 9.93 -22.12
CA VAL A 10 31.54 9.20 -21.10
C VAL A 10 30.08 9.26 -21.51
N GLY A 11 29.55 8.15 -22.02
CA GLY A 11 28.13 7.98 -22.32
C GLY A 11 27.32 8.03 -21.02
N VAL A 12 26.55 9.11 -20.86
CA VAL A 12 25.52 9.20 -19.83
C VAL A 12 24.34 8.34 -20.30
N VAL A 13 24.21 7.16 -19.73
CA VAL A 13 22.98 6.35 -19.83
C VAL A 13 21.97 6.99 -18.87
N ILE A 14 21.10 7.84 -19.42
CA ILE A 14 19.96 8.38 -18.69
C ILE A 14 18.90 7.28 -18.60
N SER A 15 18.74 6.71 -17.42
CA SER A 15 17.62 5.83 -17.07
C SER A 15 16.32 6.64 -17.11
N LEU A 16 15.41 6.26 -18.01
CA LEU A 16 14.11 6.91 -18.28
C LEU A 16 12.86 6.14 -17.76
N PRO A 17 12.83 5.52 -16.55
CA PRO A 17 11.59 4.90 -16.08
C PRO A 17 10.57 5.90 -15.49
N ALA A 18 10.98 7.10 -15.07
CA ALA A 18 10.11 7.98 -14.28
C ALA A 18 9.00 8.70 -15.07
N LEU A 19 9.15 8.93 -16.38
CA LEU A 19 8.16 9.68 -17.16
C LEU A 19 6.93 8.85 -17.57
N ALA A 20 7.02 7.53 -17.53
CA ALA A 20 5.94 6.64 -17.97
C ALA A 20 4.86 6.43 -16.90
N GLU A 21 5.23 6.43 -15.61
CA GLU A 21 4.28 6.23 -14.50
C GLU A 21 3.39 7.46 -14.27
N ASP A 22 3.95 8.67 -14.31
CA ASP A 22 3.19 9.91 -14.13
C ASP A 22 2.14 10.14 -15.24
N ASP A 23 2.43 9.71 -16.47
CA ASP A 23 1.50 9.78 -17.60
C ASP A 23 0.32 8.81 -17.42
N LEU A 24 0.58 7.57 -16.96
CA LEU A 24 -0.46 6.57 -16.69
C LEU A 24 -1.40 7.01 -15.57
N LYS A 25 -0.85 7.54 -14.48
CA LYS A 25 -1.60 8.04 -13.33
C LYS A 25 -2.56 9.14 -13.76
N THR A 26 -2.04 10.15 -14.45
CA THR A 26 -2.81 11.31 -14.93
C THR A 26 -3.93 10.88 -15.89
N LYS A 27 -3.66 9.92 -16.79
CA LYS A 27 -4.68 9.39 -17.70
C LYS A 27 -5.80 8.65 -16.97
N ALA A 28 -5.45 7.75 -16.05
CA ALA A 28 -6.41 7.01 -15.25
C ALA A 28 -7.28 7.97 -14.40
N GLU A 29 -6.64 8.93 -13.72
CA GLU A 29 -7.34 9.93 -12.92
C GLU A 29 -8.31 10.76 -13.76
N ASN A 30 -7.86 11.27 -14.91
CA ASN A 30 -8.73 12.03 -15.81
C ASN A 30 -9.92 11.20 -16.30
N GLN A 31 -9.71 9.90 -16.56
CA GLN A 31 -10.79 9.01 -16.99
C GLN A 31 -11.79 8.76 -15.87
N LEU A 32 -11.32 8.51 -14.65
CA LEU A 32 -12.16 8.30 -13.48
C LEU A 32 -12.93 9.58 -13.10
N LYS A 33 -12.28 10.74 -13.10
CA LYS A 33 -12.92 12.03 -12.77
C LYS A 33 -14.08 12.39 -13.71
N LYS A 34 -14.05 11.96 -14.97
CA LYS A 34 -15.18 12.17 -15.91
C LYS A 34 -16.47 11.49 -15.46
N VAL A 35 -16.38 10.35 -14.77
CA VAL A 35 -17.53 9.50 -14.42
C VAL A 35 -17.86 9.57 -12.93
N LEU A 36 -16.84 9.53 -12.07
CA LEU A 36 -16.98 9.48 -10.61
C LEU A 36 -16.91 10.87 -9.95
N GLY A 37 -16.55 11.91 -10.70
CA GLY A 37 -16.43 13.27 -10.21
C GLY A 37 -15.03 13.62 -9.66
N PRO A 38 -14.84 14.87 -9.18
CA PRO A 38 -13.52 15.40 -8.85
C PRO A 38 -12.83 14.73 -7.67
N THR A 39 -13.58 13.98 -6.84
CA THR A 39 -13.05 13.26 -5.67
C THR A 39 -12.32 11.97 -6.02
N ALA A 40 -12.39 11.50 -7.27
CA ALA A 40 -11.65 10.33 -7.74
C ALA A 40 -10.19 10.68 -8.04
N GLU A 41 -9.44 11.02 -6.99
CA GLU A 41 -8.00 11.29 -7.06
C GLU A 41 -7.20 9.99 -6.99
N VAL A 42 -6.28 9.79 -7.93
CA VAL A 42 -5.44 8.59 -7.97
C VAL A 42 -4.16 8.89 -7.20
N THR A 43 -3.83 8.06 -6.22
CA THR A 43 -2.56 8.18 -5.48
C THR A 43 -1.45 7.38 -6.15
N GLU A 44 -1.75 6.17 -6.59
CA GLU A 44 -0.81 5.23 -7.18
C GLU A 44 -1.48 4.43 -8.31
N ILE A 45 -0.70 4.10 -9.33
CA ILE A 45 -1.07 3.14 -10.37
C ILE A 45 0.09 2.18 -10.62
N ILE A 46 -0.20 0.87 -10.65
CA ILE A 46 0.81 -0.17 -10.85
C ILE A 46 0.39 -1.03 -12.04
N SER A 47 1.35 -1.35 -12.91
CA SER A 47 1.14 -2.33 -13.96
C SER A 47 1.40 -3.76 -13.48
N LEU A 48 0.41 -4.63 -13.69
CA LEU A 48 0.45 -6.05 -13.35
C LEU A 48 0.28 -6.92 -14.60
N GLY A 49 0.82 -8.15 -14.53
CA GLY A 49 0.68 -9.13 -15.61
C GLY A 49 1.27 -8.67 -16.95
N LYS A 50 2.38 -7.90 -16.93
CA LYS A 50 2.99 -7.31 -18.15
C LYS A 50 2.03 -6.36 -18.89
N ASN A 51 1.45 -5.39 -18.17
CA ASN A 51 0.47 -4.42 -18.69
C ASN A 51 -0.86 -5.05 -19.12
N GLN A 52 -1.27 -6.15 -18.48
CA GLN A 52 -2.60 -6.75 -18.71
C GLN A 52 -3.66 -6.16 -17.79
N VAL A 53 -3.26 -5.71 -16.59
CA VAL A 53 -4.14 -5.10 -15.60
C VAL A 53 -3.39 -3.96 -14.94
N PHE A 54 -4.07 -2.84 -14.71
CA PHE A 54 -3.59 -1.76 -13.87
C PHE A 54 -4.28 -1.84 -12.52
N GLU A 55 -3.50 -1.87 -11.44
CA GLU A 55 -4.02 -1.69 -10.10
C GLU A 55 -3.97 -0.19 -9.78
N VAL A 56 -5.11 0.40 -9.48
CA VAL A 56 -5.29 1.83 -9.26
C VAL A 56 -5.73 2.04 -7.82
N MET A 57 -4.99 2.89 -7.12
CA MET A 57 -5.33 3.30 -5.77
C MET A 57 -5.85 4.73 -5.76
N LEU A 58 -6.95 4.94 -5.06
CA LEU A 58 -7.52 6.24 -4.81
C LEU A 58 -6.98 6.86 -3.52
N LEU A 59 -7.19 8.17 -3.37
CA LEU A 59 -6.83 8.91 -2.16
C LEU A 59 -7.59 8.45 -0.92
N ASP A 60 -8.84 8.00 -1.08
CA ASP A 60 -9.67 7.48 0.01
C ASP A 60 -9.31 6.04 0.44
N GLY A 61 -8.25 5.46 -0.13
CA GLY A 61 -7.83 4.09 0.11
C GLY A 61 -8.58 3.06 -0.74
N GLY A 62 -9.45 3.49 -1.65
CA GLY A 62 -10.11 2.61 -2.61
C GLY A 62 -9.11 1.93 -3.54
N LEU A 63 -9.12 0.59 -3.55
CA LEU A 63 -8.37 -0.23 -4.49
C LEU A 63 -9.30 -0.72 -5.61
N MET A 64 -8.90 -0.48 -6.85
CA MET A 64 -9.57 -1.04 -8.01
C MET A 64 -8.57 -1.55 -9.03
N HIS A 65 -9.05 -2.41 -9.93
CA HIS A 65 -8.27 -2.82 -11.09
C HIS A 65 -8.92 -2.26 -12.34
N MET A 66 -8.10 -1.95 -13.33
CA MET A 66 -8.53 -1.34 -14.57
C MET A 66 -7.86 -2.03 -15.75
N THR A 67 -8.59 -2.16 -16.86
CA THR A 67 -8.01 -2.67 -18.10
C THR A 67 -7.01 -1.68 -18.69
N PRO A 68 -6.06 -2.13 -19.54
CA PRO A 68 -5.02 -1.26 -20.09
C PRO A 68 -5.56 -0.10 -20.94
N ASP A 69 -6.74 -0.26 -21.52
CA ASP A 69 -7.44 0.78 -22.28
C ASP A 69 -8.25 1.75 -21.39
N MET A 70 -8.24 1.55 -20.07
CA MET A 70 -8.89 2.39 -19.06
C MET A 70 -10.42 2.49 -19.17
N ASN A 71 -11.06 1.58 -19.92
CA ASN A 71 -12.50 1.62 -20.16
C ASN A 71 -13.31 0.72 -19.22
N PHE A 72 -12.67 -0.27 -18.60
CA PHE A 72 -13.32 -1.22 -17.70
C PHE A 72 -12.63 -1.22 -16.35
N ILE A 73 -13.42 -1.20 -15.29
CA ILE A 73 -12.96 -1.35 -13.92
C ILE A 73 -13.50 -2.62 -13.28
N ILE A 74 -12.69 -3.23 -12.43
CA ILE A 74 -13.09 -4.25 -11.47
C ILE A 74 -12.99 -3.60 -10.10
N HIS A 75 -14.14 -3.32 -9.51
CA HIS A 75 -14.23 -2.59 -8.25
C HIS A 75 -14.26 -3.55 -7.05
N GLN A 76 -13.35 -3.33 -6.09
CA GLN A 76 -13.29 -4.04 -4.79
C GLN A 76 -13.23 -5.58 -4.89
N ASN A 77 -12.62 -6.12 -5.95
CA ASN A 77 -12.39 -7.56 -6.06
C ASN A 77 -10.92 -7.91 -5.78
N THR A 78 -10.68 -9.12 -5.30
CA THR A 78 -9.33 -9.63 -5.01
C THR A 78 -8.63 -10.10 -6.29
N LEU A 79 -7.41 -9.63 -6.53
CA LEU A 79 -6.55 -10.14 -7.59
C LEU A 79 -5.58 -11.19 -7.04
N TYR A 80 -5.59 -12.36 -7.69
CA TYR A 80 -4.65 -13.43 -7.41
C TYR A 80 -3.66 -13.59 -8.56
N GLU A 81 -2.37 -13.68 -8.23
CA GLU A 81 -1.34 -14.19 -9.13
C GLU A 81 -1.24 -15.70 -8.99
N ILE A 82 -1.16 -16.41 -10.11
CA ILE A 82 -0.90 -17.84 -10.14
C ILE A 82 0.61 -18.03 -10.19
N THR A 83 1.16 -18.66 -9.15
CA THR A 83 2.59 -18.98 -9.04
C THR A 83 2.79 -20.49 -8.92
N ASP A 84 4.03 -20.96 -9.03
CA ASP A 84 4.36 -22.37 -8.82
C ASP A 84 4.04 -22.87 -7.39
N SER A 85 3.93 -21.95 -6.42
CA SER A 85 3.58 -22.24 -5.03
C SER A 85 2.09 -22.11 -4.72
N GLY A 86 1.26 -21.69 -5.69
CA GLY A 86 -0.19 -21.59 -5.56
C GLY A 86 -0.75 -20.22 -5.95
N LEU A 87 -1.91 -19.88 -5.38
CA LEU A 87 -2.55 -18.58 -5.59
C LEU A 87 -2.04 -17.57 -4.57
N GLN A 88 -1.43 -16.49 -5.05
CA GLN A 88 -0.96 -15.39 -4.22
C GLN A 88 -1.93 -14.21 -4.30
N ASN A 89 -2.47 -13.77 -3.16
CA ASN A 89 -3.36 -12.62 -3.10
C ASN A 89 -2.55 -11.31 -3.19
N ILE A 90 -2.41 -10.77 -4.41
CA ILE A 90 -1.60 -9.57 -4.66
C ILE A 90 -2.24 -8.34 -4.04
N SER A 91 -3.57 -8.23 -4.13
CA SER A 91 -4.30 -7.09 -3.55
C SER A 91 -4.09 -7.01 -2.03
N ASP A 92 -4.15 -8.13 -1.31
CA ASP A 92 -3.93 -8.12 0.14
C ASP A 92 -2.47 -7.83 0.50
N MET A 93 -1.50 -8.36 -0.24
CA MET A 93 -0.09 -8.01 -0.02
C MET A 93 0.16 -6.51 -0.15
N ARG A 94 -0.45 -5.87 -1.15
CA ARG A 94 -0.37 -4.42 -1.37
C ARG A 94 -1.01 -3.64 -0.23
N MET A 95 -2.25 -3.99 0.12
CA MET A 95 -2.96 -3.32 1.20
C MET A 95 -2.32 -3.57 2.56
N SER A 96 -1.68 -4.72 2.78
CA SER A 96 -0.97 -5.03 4.02
C SER A 96 0.24 -4.13 4.22
N VAL A 97 1.04 -3.89 3.18
CA VAL A 97 2.18 -2.96 3.25
C VAL A 97 1.70 -1.56 3.59
N ARG A 98 0.61 -1.10 2.95
CA ARG A 98 0.06 0.22 3.21
C ARG A 98 -0.53 0.35 4.61
N ARG A 99 -1.33 -0.61 5.06
CA ARG A 99 -1.84 -0.62 6.45
C ARG A 99 -0.69 -0.54 7.46
N ALA A 100 0.41 -1.26 7.23
CA ALA A 100 1.58 -1.19 8.10
C ALA A 100 2.25 0.20 8.09
N GLN A 101 2.34 0.87 6.93
CA GLN A 101 2.87 2.23 6.83
C GLN A 101 1.97 3.25 7.52
N GLU A 102 0.66 3.18 7.29
CA GLU A 102 -0.32 4.05 7.94
C GLU A 102 -0.29 3.85 9.47
N MET A 103 -0.28 2.60 9.94
CA MET A 103 -0.18 2.31 11.38
C MET A 103 1.12 2.84 11.98
N ALA A 104 2.25 2.72 11.28
CA ALA A 104 3.52 3.26 11.74
C ALA A 104 3.58 4.80 11.76
N SER A 105 2.66 5.47 11.06
CA SER A 105 2.57 6.94 11.07
C SER A 105 1.85 7.49 12.31
N ILE A 106 1.12 6.65 13.04
CA ILE A 106 0.40 7.04 14.25
C ILE A 106 1.39 7.08 15.43
N PRO A 107 1.59 8.24 16.08
CA PRO A 107 2.51 8.34 17.20
C PRO A 107 1.91 7.69 18.46
N ASP A 108 2.75 7.07 19.28
CA ASP A 108 2.33 6.46 20.56
C ASP A 108 1.60 7.46 21.47
N SER A 109 1.87 8.77 21.36
CA SER A 109 1.18 9.83 22.11
C SER A 109 -0.32 9.91 21.84
N ASP A 110 -0.74 9.44 20.67
CA ASP A 110 -2.13 9.44 20.23
C ASP A 110 -2.80 8.07 20.53
N THR A 111 -2.09 7.20 21.25
CA THR A 111 -2.55 5.85 21.62
C THR A 111 -2.57 5.67 23.14
N VAL A 112 -3.27 4.63 23.60
CA VAL A 112 -3.23 4.19 25.00
C VAL A 112 -2.45 2.88 25.05
N VAL A 113 -1.25 2.91 25.63
CA VAL A 113 -0.33 1.77 25.60
C VAL A 113 -0.33 1.00 26.93
N PHE A 114 -0.69 -0.27 26.87
CA PHE A 114 -0.60 -1.22 27.97
C PHE A 114 0.62 -2.13 27.76
N LYS A 115 1.74 -1.76 28.39
CA LYS A 115 3.03 -2.44 28.21
C LYS A 115 3.02 -3.87 28.76
N ALA A 116 3.70 -4.76 28.04
CA ALA A 116 4.02 -6.11 28.48
C ALA A 116 4.69 -6.12 29.88
N LYS A 117 4.39 -7.14 30.68
CA LYS A 117 5.12 -7.43 31.92
C LYS A 117 6.30 -8.34 31.59
N GLY A 118 7.51 -7.97 32.03
CA GLY A 118 8.73 -8.75 31.78
C GLY A 118 9.34 -8.51 30.40
N GLU A 119 9.73 -9.58 29.69
CA GLU A 119 10.27 -9.50 28.32
C GLU A 119 9.13 -9.29 27.31
N GLU A 120 9.24 -8.26 26.47
CA GLU A 120 8.30 -8.00 25.38
C GLU A 120 8.53 -8.99 24.22
N LYS A 121 7.54 -9.84 23.97
CA LYS A 121 7.56 -10.87 22.92
C LYS A 121 6.79 -10.45 21.68
N ALA A 122 5.79 -9.60 21.83
CA ALA A 122 4.97 -9.11 20.74
C ALA A 122 4.30 -7.78 21.09
N VAL A 123 3.93 -7.04 20.05
CA VAL A 123 3.09 -5.85 20.13
C VAL A 123 1.86 -6.10 19.25
N ILE A 124 0.68 -5.85 19.80
CA ILE A 124 -0.56 -5.80 19.02
C ILE A 124 -1.13 -4.40 19.11
N ASN A 125 -1.71 -3.92 18.03
CA ASN A 125 -2.44 -2.65 18.00
C ASN A 125 -3.93 -2.96 17.88
N VAL A 126 -4.75 -2.39 18.75
CA VAL A 126 -6.19 -2.69 18.81
C VAL A 126 -7.00 -1.44 18.57
N PHE A 127 -7.75 -1.41 17.46
CA PHE A 127 -8.85 -0.48 17.31
C PHE A 127 -10.00 -0.93 18.22
N THR A 128 -10.33 -0.09 19.19
CA THR A 128 -11.28 -0.41 20.27
C THR A 128 -12.38 0.66 20.34
N ASP A 129 -13.55 0.27 20.84
CA ASP A 129 -14.68 1.17 21.07
C ASP A 129 -15.23 0.92 22.47
N ILE A 130 -15.52 1.99 23.21
CA ILE A 130 -16.03 1.95 24.58
C ILE A 130 -17.41 1.29 24.68
N ASP A 131 -18.22 1.34 23.62
CA ASP A 131 -19.58 0.78 23.59
C ASP A 131 -19.63 -0.64 22.98
N CYS A 132 -18.49 -1.12 22.46
CA CYS A 132 -18.33 -2.47 21.95
C CYS A 132 -18.14 -3.47 23.10
N GLY A 133 -19.12 -4.34 23.36
CA GLY A 133 -19.07 -5.32 24.46
C GLY A 133 -17.88 -6.28 24.42
N TYR A 134 -17.41 -6.67 23.22
CA TYR A 134 -16.19 -7.47 23.07
C TYR A 134 -14.91 -6.69 23.36
N CYS A 135 -14.89 -5.41 23.04
CA CYS A 135 -13.78 -4.51 23.29
C CYS A 135 -13.63 -4.25 24.79
N GLN A 136 -14.76 -4.03 25.49
CA GLN A 136 -14.78 -3.99 26.96
C GLN A 136 -14.28 -5.30 27.59
N LYS A 137 -14.63 -6.46 27.00
CA LYS A 137 -14.11 -7.75 27.46
C LYS A 137 -12.60 -7.83 27.27
N LEU A 138 -12.08 -7.45 26.11
CA LEU A 138 -10.64 -7.41 25.83
C LEU A 138 -9.93 -6.56 26.88
N HIS A 139 -10.43 -5.35 27.19
CA HIS A 139 -9.83 -4.49 28.22
C HIS A 139 -9.80 -5.11 29.63
N ARG A 140 -10.74 -6.00 29.97
CA ARG A 140 -10.70 -6.77 31.23
C ARG A 140 -9.63 -7.87 31.23
N GLU A 141 -9.17 -8.29 30.07
CA GLU A 141 -8.19 -9.37 29.88
C GLU A 141 -6.78 -8.85 29.55
N VAL A 142 -6.62 -7.54 29.29
CA VAL A 142 -5.33 -6.90 28.94
C VAL A 142 -4.24 -7.20 29.96
N GLU A 143 -4.56 -7.21 31.26
CA GLU A 143 -3.56 -7.54 32.27
C GLU A 143 -2.98 -8.95 32.08
N GLY A 144 -3.83 -9.94 31.79
CA GLY A 144 -3.39 -11.30 31.49
C GLY A 144 -2.62 -11.39 30.18
N ILE A 145 -2.99 -10.61 29.16
CA ILE A 145 -2.25 -10.52 27.90
C ILE A 145 -0.84 -9.95 28.15
N ASN A 146 -0.73 -8.90 28.96
CA ASN A 146 0.57 -8.31 29.33
C ASN A 146 1.45 -9.29 30.10
N GLU A 147 0.89 -10.16 30.94
CA GLU A 147 1.62 -11.23 31.64
C GLU A 147 2.25 -12.26 30.70
N TYR A 148 1.69 -12.46 29.51
CA TYR A 148 2.30 -13.30 28.47
C TYR A 148 3.45 -12.62 27.73
N GLY A 149 3.77 -11.36 28.04
CA GLY A 149 4.81 -10.57 27.39
C GLY A 149 4.31 -9.83 26.15
N ILE A 150 3.01 -9.56 26.03
CA ILE A 150 2.42 -8.89 24.86
C ILE A 150 2.02 -7.46 25.25
N THR A 151 2.54 -6.46 24.54
CA THR A 151 2.09 -5.06 24.65
C THR A 151 0.83 -4.87 23.80
N VAL A 152 -0.18 -4.23 24.39
CA VAL A 152 -1.48 -3.92 23.75
C VAL A 152 -1.65 -2.43 23.61
#